data_AF-A0A7W1YQV5-F1
#
_entry.id   AF-A0A7W1YQV5-F1
#
_cell.length_a   1.000
_cell.length_b   1.000
_cell.length_c   1.000
_cell.angle_alpha   90.00
_cell.angle_beta   90.00
_cell.angle_gamma   90.00
#
_symmetry.space_group_name_H-M   'P 1'
#
loop_
_entity.id
_entity.type
_entity.pdbx_description
1 polymer ?
#
loop_
_entity_poly.entity_id
_entity_poly.type
_entity_poly.pdbx_seq_one_letter_code
_entity_poly.pdbx_strand_id
1 'polypeptide(L)'
;AGDQLDVLGHDQGWLHIHHNAQDGWVACNSTTSLAAPVPAVQPGQLSPLLQKAKLSTAEINQARQLIHALGNVNERGDKFEALQSKTVYRNQRDNRAIDANGNLVETRSGQMCNLTSLAMCLDYLGIPNPHPAMQYEDALEKVRVDNQLPARTESNGWGGVAVKLGAKVNFLGAGASHDHQWYTNNVLPALRAGHAMMMSICGHIVRVQDVTNEGLIIDDPYGKGRLLPNPGCQDLKWHYASFNEYQTPNQAVGEDNIWAWGDVSTHCMRWIAELSRPLGLPVGPQPVPAVNFSDDGIVVPGQTD
;
A
#
# COMPACT_ATOMS: atom_id res chain seq x y z
N ALA A 1 6.37 -7.34 37.90
CA ALA A 1 6.66 -6.49 36.73
C ALA A 1 7.93 -7.01 36.07
N GLY A 2 8.17 -6.71 34.80
CA GLY A 2 9.49 -6.90 34.19
C GLY A 2 10.39 -5.69 34.44
N ASP A 3 11.70 -5.89 34.35
CA ASP A 3 12.68 -4.81 34.45
C ASP A 3 12.67 -3.94 33.18
N GLN A 4 13.13 -2.69 33.30
CA GLN A 4 13.36 -1.80 32.15
C GLN A 4 14.81 -1.90 31.68
N LEU A 5 15.01 -1.84 30.37
CA LEU A 5 16.30 -2.08 29.70
C LEU A 5 16.59 -0.91 28.75
N ASP A 6 17.78 -0.33 28.82
CA ASP A 6 18.22 0.72 27.91
C ASP A 6 18.71 0.08 26.60
N VAL A 7 18.06 0.39 25.47
CA VAL A 7 18.41 -0.22 24.17
C VAL A 7 19.50 0.61 23.48
N LEU A 8 20.68 -0.02 23.31
CA LEU A 8 21.85 0.54 22.64
C LEU A 8 21.86 0.28 21.12
N GLY A 9 21.14 -0.75 20.65
CA GLY A 9 21.13 -1.13 19.24
C GLY A 9 20.28 -2.37 18.94
N HIS A 10 20.27 -2.81 17.69
CA HIS A 10 19.54 -4.00 17.23
C HIS A 10 20.28 -4.69 16.07
N ASP A 11 20.38 -6.03 16.13
CA ASP A 11 20.81 -6.88 15.01
C ASP A 11 20.03 -8.20 15.02
N GLN A 12 19.63 -8.68 13.83
CA GLN A 12 19.03 -10.00 13.59
C GLN A 12 17.98 -10.50 14.62
N GLY A 13 17.12 -9.62 15.13
CA GLY A 13 16.08 -9.98 16.10
C GLY A 13 16.55 -10.03 17.56
N TRP A 14 17.71 -9.47 17.85
CA TRP A 14 18.25 -9.21 19.18
C TRP A 14 18.41 -7.70 19.41
N LEU A 15 18.09 -7.24 20.62
CA LEU A 15 18.39 -5.90 21.10
C LEU A 15 19.72 -5.93 21.84
N HIS A 16 20.65 -5.06 21.45
CA HIS A 16 21.81 -4.73 22.28
C HIS A 16 21.33 -3.80 23.39
N ILE A 17 21.60 -4.15 24.64
CA ILE A 17 21.05 -3.48 25.83
C ILE A 17 22.14 -3.14 26.83
N HIS A 18 21.89 -2.09 27.62
CA HIS A 18 22.58 -1.81 28.87
C HIS A 18 21.64 -2.13 30.04
N HIS A 19 22.13 -2.86 31.04
CA HIS A 19 21.40 -3.13 32.29
C HIS A 19 22.38 -3.36 33.44
N ASN A 20 22.17 -2.70 34.58
CA ASN A 20 22.99 -2.83 35.79
C ASN A 20 24.52 -2.73 35.54
N ALA A 21 24.95 -1.72 34.78
CA ALA A 21 26.34 -1.48 34.39
C ALA A 21 27.00 -2.58 33.52
N GLN A 22 26.19 -3.40 32.84
CA GLN A 22 26.66 -4.40 31.88
C GLN A 22 25.96 -4.23 30.52
N ASP A 23 26.73 -4.37 29.44
CA ASP A 23 26.21 -4.47 28.08
C ASP A 23 25.90 -5.94 27.76
N GLY A 24 24.81 -6.19 27.03
CA GLY A 24 24.36 -7.54 26.71
C GLY A 24 23.35 -7.58 25.57
N TRP A 25 22.80 -8.76 25.29
CA TRP A 25 21.84 -8.99 24.22
C TRP A 25 20.59 -9.72 24.72
N VAL A 26 19.41 -9.26 24.32
CA VAL A 26 18.12 -9.90 24.61
C VAL A 26 17.33 -10.10 23.31
N ALA A 27 16.68 -11.26 23.15
CA ALA A 27 15.88 -11.54 21.96
C ALA A 27 14.62 -10.65 21.94
N CYS A 28 14.31 -10.03 20.81
CA CYS A 28 13.19 -9.08 20.67
C CYS A 28 11.83 -9.70 21.08
N ASN A 29 11.64 -11.00 20.84
CA ASN A 29 10.44 -11.74 21.22
C ASN A 29 10.25 -11.92 22.74
N SER A 30 11.31 -11.70 23.52
CA SER A 30 11.32 -11.79 24.99
C SER A 30 11.13 -10.42 25.65
N THR A 31 10.98 -9.36 24.86
CA THR A 31 10.74 -7.99 25.33
C THR A 31 9.39 -7.47 24.85
N THR A 32 8.54 -7.01 25.77
CA THR A 32 7.46 -6.08 25.41
C THR A 32 8.06 -4.69 25.27
N SER A 33 8.28 -4.22 24.04
CA SER A 33 8.79 -2.87 23.82
C SER A 33 7.79 -1.84 24.34
N LEU A 34 8.11 -1.20 25.46
CA LEU A 34 7.74 0.20 25.64
C LEU A 34 8.38 0.93 24.47
N ALA A 35 7.58 1.33 23.48
CA ALA A 35 8.09 2.01 22.30
C ALA A 35 8.91 3.22 22.76
N ALA A 36 10.18 3.30 22.32
CA ALA A 36 11.08 4.39 22.67
C ALA A 36 10.33 5.72 22.48
N PRO A 37 10.29 6.59 23.52
CA PRO A 37 9.27 7.63 23.63
C PRO A 37 9.26 8.50 22.38
N VAL A 38 8.22 8.31 21.55
CA VAL A 38 8.08 8.99 20.26
C VAL A 38 8.24 10.49 20.52
N PRO A 39 9.26 11.16 19.93
CA PRO A 39 9.67 12.50 20.35
C PRO A 39 8.46 13.43 20.46
N ALA A 40 8.19 13.90 21.68
CA ALA A 40 6.86 14.29 22.12
C ALA A 40 6.14 15.18 21.09
N VAL A 41 5.17 14.56 20.39
CA VAL A 41 4.55 15.09 19.18
C VAL A 41 4.05 16.51 19.39
N GLN A 42 4.77 17.47 18.83
CA GLN A 42 4.38 18.88 18.85
C GLN A 42 3.27 19.09 17.82
N PRO A 43 2.03 19.45 18.21
CA PRO A 43 0.90 19.49 17.26
C PRO A 43 1.11 20.40 16.05
N GLY A 44 1.94 21.45 16.20
CA GLY A 44 2.33 22.34 15.10
C GLY A 44 3.15 21.70 13.97
N GLN A 45 3.73 20.50 14.15
CA GLN A 45 4.56 19.83 13.14
C GLN A 45 3.76 19.22 11.98
N LEU A 46 2.46 18.95 12.15
CA LEU A 46 1.65 18.31 11.11
C LEU A 46 1.28 19.25 9.96
N SER A 47 1.00 20.52 10.28
CA SER A 47 0.56 21.51 9.28
C SER A 47 1.62 21.76 8.17
N PRO A 48 2.92 21.97 8.49
CA PRO A 48 3.97 22.10 7.48
C PRO A 48 4.17 20.86 6.58
N LEU A 49 3.79 19.66 7.02
CA LEU A 49 3.83 18.46 6.17
C LEU A 49 2.62 18.43 5.22
N LEU A 50 1.40 18.63 5.74
CA LEU A 50 0.18 18.61 4.90
C LEU A 50 0.11 19.77 3.90
N GLN A 51 0.85 20.87 4.13
CA GLN A 51 1.03 21.97 3.19
C GLN A 51 1.90 21.64 1.97
N LYS A 52 2.72 20.57 2.01
CA LYS A 52 3.51 20.14 0.84
C LYS A 52 2.61 19.56 -0.23
N ALA A 53 3.03 19.65 -1.49
CA ALA A 53 2.29 19.07 -2.62
C ALA A 53 2.29 17.53 -2.55
N LYS A 54 3.48 16.95 -2.41
CA LYS A 54 3.74 15.52 -2.19
C LYS A 54 4.79 15.38 -1.07
N LEU A 55 4.87 14.21 -0.44
CA LEU A 55 5.73 13.88 0.70
C LEU A 55 6.58 12.65 0.39
N SER A 56 7.80 12.62 0.92
CA SER A 56 8.61 11.39 0.92
C SER A 56 8.06 10.38 1.92
N THR A 57 8.38 9.10 1.75
CA THR A 57 7.94 7.99 2.63
C THR A 57 8.22 8.23 4.11
N ALA A 58 9.35 8.88 4.43
CA ALA A 58 9.73 9.22 5.80
C ALA A 58 8.84 10.33 6.39
N GLU A 59 8.46 11.32 5.57
CA GLU A 59 7.55 12.40 5.98
C GLU A 59 6.10 11.92 6.04
N ILE A 60 5.68 10.99 5.18
CA ILE A 60 4.40 10.28 5.31
C ILE A 60 4.38 9.49 6.62
N ASN A 61 5.43 8.71 6.90
CA ASN A 61 5.56 7.99 8.16
C ASN A 61 5.47 8.93 9.39
N GLN A 62 6.14 10.09 9.35
CA GLN A 62 6.04 11.12 10.38
C GLN A 62 4.60 11.66 10.46
N ALA A 63 3.99 12.07 9.34
CA ALA A 63 2.62 12.59 9.31
C ALA A 63 1.62 11.59 9.92
N ARG A 64 1.74 10.29 9.61
CA ARG A 64 0.89 9.24 10.20
C ARG A 64 1.03 9.14 11.72
N GLN A 65 2.25 9.26 12.25
CA GLN A 65 2.50 9.29 13.70
C GLN A 65 1.88 10.54 14.35
N LEU A 66 2.06 11.72 13.72
CA LEU A 66 1.49 12.99 14.18
C LEU A 66 -0.05 12.95 14.18
N ILE A 67 -0.66 12.39 13.12
CA ILE A 67 -2.12 12.24 13.01
C ILE A 67 -2.64 11.25 14.06
N HIS A 68 -2.02 10.09 14.22
CA HIS A 68 -2.48 9.09 15.19
C HIS A 68 -2.51 9.62 16.63
N ALA A 69 -1.58 10.52 16.98
CA ALA A 69 -1.51 11.20 18.27
C ALA A 69 -2.62 12.24 18.53
N LEU A 70 -3.40 12.64 17.52
CA LEU A 70 -4.56 13.52 17.72
C LEU A 70 -5.67 12.80 18.50
N GLY A 71 -6.23 13.45 19.52
CA GLY A 71 -7.29 12.86 20.36
C GLY A 71 -8.67 12.76 19.70
N ASN A 72 -8.93 13.52 18.63
CA ASN A 72 -10.22 13.57 17.96
C ASN A 72 -10.27 12.58 16.77
N VAL A 73 -11.15 11.57 16.85
CA VAL A 73 -11.32 10.54 15.81
C VAL A 73 -11.69 11.14 14.45
N ASN A 74 -12.56 12.15 14.41
CA ASN A 74 -13.01 12.75 13.14
C ASN A 74 -11.88 13.55 12.50
N GLU A 75 -11.16 14.35 13.30
CA GLU A 75 -10.00 15.10 12.82
C GLU A 75 -8.91 14.15 12.28
N ARG A 76 -8.67 13.01 12.95
CA ARG A 76 -7.76 11.97 12.44
C ARG A 76 -8.20 11.46 11.08
N GLY A 77 -9.49 11.18 10.90
CA GLY A 77 -10.07 10.81 9.62
C GLY A 77 -9.75 11.84 8.54
N ASP A 78 -10.11 13.10 8.79
CA ASP A 78 -9.90 14.21 7.85
C ASP A 78 -8.42 14.39 7.48
N LYS A 79 -7.49 14.17 8.42
CA LYS A 79 -6.05 14.26 8.11
C LYS A 79 -5.50 13.02 7.40
N PHE A 80 -5.98 11.81 7.70
CA PHE A 80 -5.55 10.59 7.01
C PHE A 80 -6.05 10.53 5.57
N GLU A 81 -7.27 10.99 5.35
CA GLU A 81 -7.91 11.21 4.03
C GLU A 81 -7.10 12.24 3.23
N ALA A 82 -6.89 13.45 3.78
CA ALA A 82 -6.06 14.48 3.13
C ALA A 82 -4.60 14.03 2.87
N LEU A 83 -4.05 13.13 3.69
CA LEU A 83 -2.70 12.56 3.50
C LEU A 83 -2.62 11.64 2.27
N GLN A 84 -3.72 11.04 1.80
CA GLN A 84 -3.71 10.16 0.63
C GLN A 84 -3.12 10.89 -0.59
N SER A 85 -3.60 12.11 -0.85
CA SER A 85 -3.13 13.01 -1.92
C SER A 85 -1.64 13.35 -1.90
N LYS A 86 -0.94 13.09 -0.78
CA LYS A 86 0.46 13.45 -0.57
C LYS A 86 1.45 12.36 -0.97
N THR A 87 0.96 11.17 -1.26
CA THR A 87 1.76 10.04 -1.75
C THR A 87 2.33 10.37 -3.12
N VAL A 88 3.57 9.96 -3.41
CA VAL A 88 4.17 10.19 -4.74
C VAL A 88 3.57 9.22 -5.75
N TYR A 89 2.92 9.74 -6.79
CA TYR A 89 2.47 8.93 -7.92
C TYR A 89 3.60 8.15 -8.58
N ARG A 90 3.25 6.96 -9.05
CA ARG A 90 4.16 6.01 -9.69
C ARG A 90 3.57 5.49 -10.99
N ASN A 91 4.42 5.34 -11.99
CA ASN A 91 4.04 4.86 -13.31
C ASN A 91 4.74 3.54 -13.59
N GLN A 92 4.02 2.53 -14.06
CA GLN A 92 4.59 1.22 -14.36
C GLN A 92 5.45 1.24 -15.64
N ARG A 93 5.35 2.29 -16.45
CA ARG A 93 5.95 2.38 -17.80
C ARG A 93 7.43 2.76 -17.83
N ASP A 94 8.02 3.23 -16.72
CA ASP A 94 9.46 3.48 -16.60
C ASP A 94 10.21 2.47 -15.70
N ASN A 95 9.49 1.44 -15.22
CA ASN A 95 10.01 0.28 -14.50
C ASN A 95 11.14 -0.43 -15.26
N ARG A 96 12.10 -0.98 -14.51
CA ARG A 96 13.34 -1.57 -15.03
C ARG A 96 13.62 -2.98 -14.50
N ALA A 97 12.71 -3.55 -13.72
CA ALA A 97 12.74 -4.95 -13.32
C ALA A 97 12.93 -5.86 -14.55
N ILE A 98 13.81 -6.84 -14.42
CA ILE A 98 14.12 -7.84 -15.45
C ILE A 98 13.81 -9.25 -14.97
N ASP A 99 13.38 -10.11 -15.89
CA ASP A 99 13.14 -11.54 -15.62
C ASP A 99 14.46 -12.34 -15.58
N ALA A 100 14.37 -13.63 -15.26
CA ALA A 100 15.53 -14.52 -15.20
C ALA A 100 16.25 -14.74 -16.56
N ASN A 101 15.65 -14.28 -17.67
CA ASN A 101 16.22 -14.33 -19.02
C ASN A 101 16.80 -12.97 -19.46
N GLY A 102 16.67 -11.91 -18.64
CA GLY A 102 17.11 -10.55 -18.96
C GLY A 102 16.10 -9.70 -19.74
N ASN A 103 14.86 -10.17 -19.93
CA ASN A 103 13.79 -9.36 -20.53
C ASN A 103 13.25 -8.35 -19.52
N LEU A 104 12.79 -7.18 -19.98
CA LEU A 104 11.99 -6.29 -19.13
C LEU A 104 10.69 -6.98 -18.68
N VAL A 105 10.38 -6.87 -17.39
CA VAL A 105 9.17 -7.43 -16.79
C VAL A 105 7.93 -6.64 -17.24
N GLU A 106 8.02 -5.32 -17.28
CA GLU A 106 6.98 -4.50 -17.93
C GLU A 106 7.06 -4.64 -19.45
N THR A 107 5.91 -4.84 -20.09
CA THR A 107 5.78 -5.01 -21.54
C THR A 107 4.69 -4.10 -22.10
N ARG A 108 4.56 -3.96 -23.42
CA ARG A 108 3.53 -3.09 -24.03
C ARG A 108 2.11 -3.40 -23.52
N SER A 109 1.77 -4.67 -23.29
CA SER A 109 0.47 -5.09 -22.75
C SER A 109 0.26 -4.83 -21.25
N GLY A 110 1.28 -4.33 -20.54
CA GLY A 110 1.27 -4.21 -19.08
C GLY A 110 1.59 -5.52 -18.36
N GLN A 111 2.30 -5.42 -17.24
CA GLN A 111 2.63 -6.52 -16.33
C GLN A 111 2.83 -6.08 -14.87
N MET A 112 3.17 -4.81 -14.62
CA MET A 112 3.62 -4.31 -13.30
C MET A 112 2.60 -3.46 -12.52
N CYS A 113 1.36 -3.29 -13.01
CA CYS A 113 0.31 -2.52 -12.34
C CYS A 113 0.13 -2.91 -10.86
N ASN A 114 0.10 -4.21 -10.58
CA ASN A 114 0.15 -4.83 -9.25
C ASN A 114 1.19 -4.18 -8.32
N LEU A 115 2.47 -4.22 -8.70
CA LEU A 115 3.57 -3.76 -7.85
C LEU A 115 3.74 -2.23 -7.86
N THR A 116 3.38 -1.54 -8.94
CA THR A 116 3.38 -0.07 -8.98
C THR A 116 2.27 0.53 -8.11
N SER A 117 1.04 -0.01 -8.14
CA SER A 117 0.00 0.36 -7.16
C SER A 117 0.37 -0.03 -5.73
N LEU A 118 0.90 -1.23 -5.52
CA LEU A 118 1.37 -1.65 -4.19
C LEU A 118 2.47 -0.72 -3.65
N ALA A 119 3.41 -0.28 -4.49
CA ALA A 119 4.45 0.67 -4.09
C ALA A 119 3.86 2.01 -3.61
N MET A 120 2.81 2.54 -4.27
CA MET A 120 2.09 3.72 -3.77
C MET A 120 1.34 3.43 -2.46
N CYS A 121 0.70 2.27 -2.32
CA CYS A 121 0.04 1.87 -1.07
C CYS A 121 1.02 1.74 0.11
N LEU A 122 2.19 1.14 -0.11
CA LEU A 122 3.23 1.00 0.92
C LEU A 122 3.89 2.35 1.26
N ASP A 123 4.09 3.22 0.27
CA ASP A 123 4.57 4.60 0.47
C ASP A 123 3.59 5.41 1.34
N TYR A 124 2.27 5.34 1.06
CA TYR A 124 1.22 5.91 1.93
C TYR A 124 1.20 5.31 3.35
N LEU A 125 1.55 4.04 3.51
CA LEU A 125 1.70 3.41 4.84
C LEU A 125 2.98 3.84 5.57
N GLY A 126 3.86 4.61 4.92
CA GLY A 126 5.15 5.04 5.45
C GLY A 126 6.17 3.89 5.52
N ILE A 127 6.03 2.87 4.66
CA ILE A 127 6.95 1.74 4.54
C ILE A 127 7.97 2.09 3.44
N PRO A 128 9.27 2.19 3.76
CA PRO A 128 10.30 2.62 2.83
C PRO A 128 10.63 1.56 1.78
N ASN A 129 11.18 2.02 0.65
CA ASN A 129 11.75 1.15 -0.37
C ASN A 129 12.86 0.24 0.23
N PRO A 130 12.73 -1.11 0.15
CA PRO A 130 13.73 -2.04 0.69
C PRO A 130 15.06 -2.04 -0.09
N HIS A 131 15.07 -1.51 -1.31
CA HIS A 131 16.28 -1.29 -2.11
C HIS A 131 16.32 0.16 -2.63
N PRO A 132 16.73 1.15 -1.82
CA PRO A 132 16.68 2.58 -2.17
C PRO A 132 17.48 3.01 -3.42
N ALA A 133 18.32 2.13 -3.98
CA ALA A 133 19.04 2.34 -5.24
C ALA A 133 18.22 1.94 -6.50
N MET A 134 17.01 1.40 -6.32
CA MET A 134 16.07 0.99 -7.36
C MET A 134 14.81 1.87 -7.31
N GLN A 135 13.98 1.83 -8.36
CA GLN A 135 12.58 2.23 -8.21
C GLN A 135 11.89 1.30 -7.19
N TYR A 136 10.81 1.76 -6.54
CA TYR A 136 10.24 1.01 -5.42
C TYR A 136 9.54 -0.26 -5.93
N GLU A 137 8.72 -0.12 -6.96
CA GLU A 137 8.09 -1.21 -7.71
C GLU A 137 9.08 -2.22 -8.29
N ASP A 138 10.24 -1.78 -8.79
CA ASP A 138 11.34 -2.67 -9.19
C ASP A 138 11.92 -3.43 -7.99
N ALA A 139 12.09 -2.75 -6.85
CA ALA A 139 12.51 -3.36 -5.61
C ALA A 139 11.47 -4.34 -5.05
N LEU A 140 10.16 -4.11 -5.29
CA LEU A 140 9.10 -5.04 -4.92
C LEU A 140 9.15 -6.33 -5.76
N GLU A 141 9.42 -6.24 -7.07
CA GLU A 141 9.60 -7.44 -7.90
C GLU A 141 10.87 -8.20 -7.49
N LYS A 142 11.94 -7.48 -7.13
CA LYS A 142 13.11 -8.11 -6.51
C LYS A 142 12.77 -8.81 -5.19
N VAL A 143 12.03 -8.18 -4.27
CA VAL A 143 11.58 -8.82 -3.02
C VAL A 143 10.74 -10.06 -3.32
N ARG A 144 9.87 -10.03 -4.33
CA ARG A 144 9.05 -11.17 -4.76
C ARG A 144 9.92 -12.34 -5.22
N VAL A 145 10.90 -12.08 -6.09
CA VAL A 145 11.82 -13.09 -6.65
C VAL A 145 12.77 -13.64 -5.57
N ASP A 146 13.41 -12.77 -4.79
CA ASP A 146 14.34 -13.14 -3.70
C ASP A 146 13.69 -14.02 -2.62
N ASN A 147 12.37 -13.88 -2.43
CA ASN A 147 11.60 -14.65 -1.43
C ASN A 147 10.77 -15.79 -2.05
N GLN A 148 10.97 -16.10 -3.34
CA GLN A 148 10.28 -17.19 -4.06
C GLN A 148 8.74 -17.09 -3.99
N LEU A 149 8.21 -15.87 -3.90
CA LEU A 149 6.76 -15.64 -3.83
C LEU A 149 6.09 -15.90 -5.20
N PRO A 150 4.79 -16.24 -5.24
CA PRO A 150 4.05 -16.51 -6.48
C PRO A 150 4.04 -15.35 -7.47
N ALA A 151 3.45 -15.52 -8.66
CA ALA A 151 3.51 -14.50 -9.70
C ALA A 151 2.83 -13.20 -9.23
N ARG A 152 3.43 -12.03 -9.51
CA ARG A 152 2.87 -10.70 -9.16
C ARG A 152 1.45 -10.44 -9.72
N THR A 153 1.05 -11.21 -10.71
CA THR A 153 -0.30 -11.22 -11.32
C THR A 153 -1.36 -11.88 -10.44
N GLU A 154 -0.95 -12.64 -9.43
CA GLU A 154 -1.77 -13.27 -8.39
C GLU A 154 -1.72 -12.44 -7.10
N SER A 155 -2.80 -12.47 -6.33
CA SER A 155 -2.91 -11.89 -4.99
C SER A 155 -1.91 -12.47 -4.00
N ASN A 156 -1.52 -13.73 -4.17
CA ASN A 156 -0.43 -14.34 -3.37
C ASN A 156 0.94 -13.73 -3.70
N GLY A 157 1.18 -13.30 -4.94
CA GLY A 157 2.45 -12.66 -5.34
C GLY A 157 2.61 -11.28 -4.73
N TRP A 158 1.69 -10.35 -5.02
CA TRP A 158 1.78 -8.98 -4.48
C TRP A 158 1.41 -8.90 -2.99
N GLY A 159 0.44 -9.68 -2.53
CA GLY A 159 0.05 -9.73 -1.11
C GLY A 159 1.16 -10.31 -0.23
N GLY A 160 1.88 -11.32 -0.72
CA GLY A 160 3.09 -11.85 -0.06
C GLY A 160 4.18 -10.79 0.10
N VAL A 161 4.41 -9.94 -0.90
CA VAL A 161 5.37 -8.82 -0.81
C VAL A 161 4.92 -7.79 0.23
N ALA A 162 3.63 -7.43 0.25
CA ALA A 162 3.07 -6.51 1.24
C ALA A 162 3.26 -7.02 2.68
N VAL A 163 2.94 -8.30 2.93
CA VAL A 163 3.13 -8.95 4.24
C VAL A 163 4.60 -9.07 4.61
N LYS A 164 5.48 -9.40 3.65
CA LYS A 164 6.93 -9.46 3.88
C LYS A 164 7.49 -8.13 4.38
N LEU A 165 6.97 -7.00 3.88
CA LEU A 165 7.36 -5.64 4.27
C LEU A 165 6.58 -5.09 5.48
N GLY A 166 5.81 -5.92 6.18
CA GLY A 166 5.16 -5.57 7.45
C GLY A 166 3.79 -4.89 7.32
N ALA A 167 3.20 -4.82 6.12
CA ALA A 167 1.79 -4.50 5.97
C ALA A 167 0.90 -5.71 6.27
N LYS A 168 -0.38 -5.46 6.55
CA LYS A 168 -1.45 -6.46 6.52
C LYS A 168 -2.31 -6.19 5.29
N VAL A 169 -2.81 -7.25 4.66
CA VAL A 169 -3.75 -7.17 3.53
C VAL A 169 -5.08 -7.79 3.95
N ASN A 170 -6.17 -7.13 3.62
CA ASN A 170 -7.55 -7.56 3.87
C ASN A 170 -8.38 -7.32 2.59
N PHE A 171 -9.41 -8.13 2.33
CA PHE A 171 -10.27 -7.99 1.16
C PHE A 171 -11.67 -7.53 1.60
N LEU A 172 -12.15 -6.42 1.03
CA LEU A 172 -13.42 -5.78 1.43
C LEU A 172 -14.59 -6.18 0.53
N GLY A 173 -14.32 -6.60 -0.70
CA GLY A 173 -15.33 -6.97 -1.70
C GLY A 173 -14.69 -7.56 -2.95
N ALA A 174 -15.45 -8.37 -3.69
CA ALA A 174 -15.01 -9.04 -4.90
C ALA A 174 -16.19 -9.41 -5.82
N GLY A 175 -15.90 -9.54 -7.12
CA GLY A 175 -16.86 -10.02 -8.13
C GLY A 175 -18.16 -9.20 -8.24
N ALA A 176 -18.12 -7.89 -7.98
CA ALA A 176 -19.31 -7.05 -7.91
C ALA A 176 -19.05 -5.60 -8.37
N SER A 177 -20.09 -4.94 -8.88
CA SER A 177 -20.11 -3.47 -8.97
C SER A 177 -20.76 -2.90 -7.70
N HIS A 178 -20.34 -1.70 -7.31
CA HIS A 178 -20.71 -1.09 -6.04
C HIS A 178 -21.08 0.39 -6.24
N ASP A 179 -22.13 0.86 -5.57
CA ASP A 179 -22.58 2.25 -5.63
C ASP A 179 -21.81 3.15 -4.63
N HIS A 180 -22.04 4.46 -4.72
CA HIS A 180 -21.42 5.44 -3.82
C HIS A 180 -21.64 5.04 -2.35
N GLN A 181 -22.86 4.68 -1.96
CA GLN A 181 -23.19 4.31 -0.58
C GLN A 181 -22.39 3.11 -0.08
N TRP A 182 -22.11 2.11 -0.91
CA TRP A 182 -21.22 1.00 -0.55
C TRP A 182 -19.79 1.49 -0.30
N TYR A 183 -19.23 2.36 -1.16
CA TYR A 183 -17.89 2.91 -0.97
C TYR A 183 -17.79 3.81 0.27
N THR A 184 -18.81 4.65 0.54
CA THR A 184 -18.90 5.48 1.76
C THR A 184 -18.93 4.62 3.03
N ASN A 185 -19.53 3.44 2.98
CA ASN A 185 -19.68 2.56 4.14
C ASN A 185 -18.53 1.57 4.35
N ASN A 186 -17.78 1.20 3.30
CA ASN A 186 -16.76 0.15 3.36
C ASN A 186 -15.34 0.65 3.10
N VAL A 187 -15.14 1.59 2.17
CA VAL A 187 -13.80 2.05 1.73
C VAL A 187 -13.40 3.36 2.41
N LEU A 188 -14.30 4.34 2.50
CA LEU A 188 -14.03 5.61 3.18
C LEU A 188 -13.62 5.44 4.66
N PRO A 189 -14.20 4.51 5.46
CA PRO A 189 -13.76 4.28 6.83
C PRO A 189 -12.32 3.74 6.92
N ALA A 190 -11.87 2.93 5.95
CA ALA A 190 -10.50 2.43 5.89
C ALA A 190 -9.51 3.54 5.52
N LEU A 191 -9.84 4.38 4.52
CA LEU A 191 -9.05 5.57 4.18
C LEU A 191 -8.89 6.50 5.39
N ARG A 192 -9.99 6.76 6.12
CA ARG A 192 -10.01 7.58 7.34
C ARG A 192 -9.39 6.91 8.57
N ALA A 193 -9.26 5.59 8.60
CA ALA A 193 -8.43 4.86 9.56
C ALA A 193 -6.91 4.97 9.25
N GLY A 194 -6.56 5.56 8.10
CA GLY A 194 -5.17 5.68 7.65
C GLY A 194 -4.67 4.43 6.91
N HIS A 195 -5.56 3.64 6.32
CA HIS A 195 -5.18 2.49 5.49
C HIS A 195 -5.02 2.90 4.02
N ALA A 196 -4.17 2.18 3.29
CA ALA A 196 -4.09 2.31 1.83
C ALA A 196 -5.12 1.40 1.17
N MET A 197 -5.65 1.81 0.02
CA MET A 197 -6.66 1.04 -0.72
C MET A 197 -6.17 0.75 -2.14
N MET A 198 -6.41 -0.47 -2.62
CA MET A 198 -6.04 -0.95 -3.95
C MET A 198 -7.20 -1.77 -4.53
N MET A 199 -7.43 -1.72 -5.85
CA MET A 199 -8.50 -2.51 -6.48
C MET A 199 -8.11 -3.03 -7.87
N SER A 200 -8.80 -4.07 -8.34
CA SER A 200 -8.61 -4.65 -9.68
C SER A 200 -9.88 -4.59 -10.53
N ILE A 201 -9.74 -4.16 -11.78
CA ILE A 201 -10.85 -3.78 -12.70
C ILE A 201 -11.15 -4.82 -13.81
N CYS A 202 -11.24 -6.11 -13.45
CA CYS A 202 -11.57 -7.27 -14.30
C CYS A 202 -10.69 -7.49 -15.56
N GLY A 203 -9.62 -8.28 -15.37
CA GLY A 203 -8.28 -8.12 -16.05
C GLY A 203 -6.11 -6.16 -15.45
N HIS A 204 -6.21 -5.00 -14.71
CA HIS A 204 -5.33 -3.90 -14.35
C HIS A 204 -5.62 -3.61 -12.88
N ILE A 205 -4.70 -2.93 -12.21
CA ILE A 205 -4.76 -2.64 -10.77
C ILE A 205 -4.45 -1.17 -10.55
N VAL A 206 -5.21 -0.53 -9.67
CA VAL A 206 -5.07 0.90 -9.33
C VAL A 206 -5.06 1.10 -7.81
N ARG A 207 -4.43 2.18 -7.34
CA ARG A 207 -4.59 2.66 -5.96
C ARG A 207 -5.84 3.54 -5.87
N VAL A 208 -6.59 3.44 -4.79
CA VAL A 208 -7.68 4.37 -4.46
C VAL A 208 -7.17 5.38 -3.44
N GLN A 209 -7.42 6.66 -3.71
CA GLN A 209 -7.06 7.77 -2.83
C GLN A 209 -8.26 8.26 -2.01
N ASP A 210 -9.43 8.42 -2.63
CA ASP A 210 -10.58 9.08 -2.01
C ASP A 210 -11.94 8.59 -2.56
N VAL A 211 -13.02 8.85 -1.80
CA VAL A 211 -14.42 8.55 -2.11
C VAL A 211 -15.22 9.86 -2.01
N THR A 212 -15.46 10.53 -3.13
CA THR A 212 -16.08 11.86 -3.19
C THR A 212 -17.52 11.82 -3.73
N ASN A 213 -18.22 12.96 -3.72
CA ASN A 213 -19.57 13.06 -4.29
C ASN A 213 -19.58 12.88 -5.82
N GLU A 214 -18.46 13.13 -6.48
CA GLU A 214 -18.28 13.06 -7.93
C GLU A 214 -17.91 11.65 -8.38
N GLY A 215 -17.09 10.94 -7.59
CA GLY A 215 -16.59 9.61 -7.94
C GLY A 215 -15.52 9.09 -6.97
N LEU A 216 -14.72 8.14 -7.46
CA LEU A 216 -13.48 7.71 -6.80
C LEU A 216 -12.31 8.53 -7.33
N ILE A 217 -11.43 9.00 -6.45
CA ILE A 217 -10.09 9.49 -6.84
C ILE A 217 -9.14 8.30 -6.80
N ILE A 218 -8.45 8.04 -7.91
CA ILE A 218 -7.53 6.90 -8.08
C ILE A 218 -6.18 7.33 -8.65
N ASP A 219 -5.16 6.52 -8.39
CA ASP A 219 -3.89 6.55 -9.11
C ASP A 219 -3.79 5.34 -10.04
N ASP A 220 -3.82 5.62 -11.33
CA ASP A 220 -3.68 4.62 -12.38
C ASP A 220 -2.20 4.47 -12.77
N PRO A 221 -1.52 3.36 -12.44
CA PRO A 221 -0.09 3.22 -12.72
C PRO A 221 0.21 3.10 -14.22
N TYR A 222 -0.77 2.88 -15.09
CA TYR A 222 -0.60 2.83 -16.55
C TYR A 222 -0.68 4.24 -17.19
N GLY A 223 -1.07 5.26 -16.41
CA GLY A 223 -1.34 6.62 -16.87
C GLY A 223 -2.83 6.94 -16.99
N LYS A 224 -3.17 8.16 -17.42
CA LYS A 224 -4.58 8.61 -17.45
C LYS A 224 -5.42 7.84 -18.47
N GLY A 225 -6.60 7.44 -18.03
CA GLY A 225 -7.67 6.90 -18.87
C GLY A 225 -8.98 6.72 -18.10
N ARG A 226 -9.92 5.97 -18.69
CA ARG A 226 -11.30 5.88 -18.21
C ARG A 226 -11.78 4.44 -18.03
N LEU A 227 -12.36 4.21 -16.85
CA LEU A 227 -13.18 3.04 -16.51
C LEU A 227 -14.41 2.97 -17.43
N LEU A 228 -14.62 1.85 -18.13
CA LEU A 228 -15.83 1.61 -18.92
C LEU A 228 -16.75 0.62 -18.18
N PRO A 229 -18.08 0.65 -18.40
CA PRO A 229 -18.99 -0.32 -17.79
C PRO A 229 -18.58 -1.79 -18.06
N ASN A 230 -18.68 -2.63 -17.03
CA ASN A 230 -18.50 -4.08 -17.11
C ASN A 230 -19.59 -4.78 -16.26
N PRO A 231 -20.85 -4.79 -16.76
CA PRO A 231 -21.99 -5.31 -15.99
C PRO A 231 -21.89 -6.83 -15.82
N GLY A 232 -22.01 -7.29 -14.57
CA GLY A 232 -22.04 -8.72 -14.25
C GLY A 232 -20.72 -9.47 -14.46
N CYS A 233 -19.59 -8.76 -14.53
CA CYS A 233 -18.23 -9.35 -14.62
C CYS A 233 -18.05 -10.28 -15.84
N GLN A 234 -18.84 -10.09 -16.91
CA GLN A 234 -19.01 -11.08 -17.98
C GLN A 234 -17.80 -11.21 -18.91
N ASP A 235 -16.94 -10.20 -18.95
CA ASP A 235 -15.58 -10.36 -19.48
C ASP A 235 -14.54 -10.01 -18.41
N LEU A 236 -13.57 -10.91 -18.24
CA LEU A 236 -12.34 -10.70 -17.45
C LEU A 236 -11.22 -10.05 -18.30
N LYS A 237 -11.60 -9.44 -19.43
CA LYS A 237 -10.73 -8.66 -20.31
C LYS A 237 -10.98 -7.17 -20.06
N TRP A 238 -9.89 -6.42 -19.90
CA TRP A 238 -9.87 -5.04 -19.40
C TRP A 238 -10.59 -4.06 -20.34
N HIS A 239 -11.84 -3.71 -20.03
CA HIS A 239 -12.56 -2.63 -20.72
C HIS A 239 -12.10 -1.26 -20.22
N TYR A 240 -10.96 -0.82 -20.74
CA TYR A 240 -10.35 0.47 -20.44
C TYR A 240 -10.16 1.28 -21.73
N ALA A 241 -10.58 2.55 -21.71
CA ALA A 241 -10.24 3.47 -22.79
C ALA A 241 -8.81 4.00 -22.57
N SER A 242 -7.85 3.42 -23.29
CA SER A 242 -6.42 3.74 -23.23
C SER A 242 -6.09 5.13 -23.78
N PHE A 243 -6.41 6.18 -23.02
CA PHE A 243 -6.11 7.57 -23.38
C PHE A 243 -4.60 7.93 -23.33
N ASN A 244 -3.71 6.98 -23.01
CA ASN A 244 -2.26 7.15 -22.97
C ASN A 244 -1.45 6.00 -23.62
N GLU A 245 -1.93 5.42 -24.72
CA GLU A 245 -1.07 4.51 -25.50
C GLU A 245 0.03 5.27 -26.28
N TYR A 246 1.18 5.49 -25.62
CA TYR A 246 2.48 5.86 -26.23
C TYR A 246 2.56 7.23 -26.97
N GLN A 247 1.90 8.30 -26.53
CA GLN A 247 1.90 9.60 -27.27
C GLN A 247 2.60 10.83 -26.64
N THR A 248 3.09 10.81 -25.39
CA THR A 248 4.15 11.76 -24.99
C THR A 248 4.90 11.34 -23.72
N PRO A 249 6.25 11.46 -23.68
CA PRO A 249 6.96 11.64 -22.43
C PRO A 249 6.40 12.83 -21.66
N ASN A 250 6.34 12.74 -20.33
CA ASN A 250 5.88 13.80 -19.42
C ASN A 250 4.39 14.21 -19.51
N GLN A 251 3.52 13.48 -20.23
CA GLN A 251 2.05 13.56 -20.05
C GLN A 251 1.50 12.52 -19.04
N ALA A 252 2.40 11.88 -18.29
CA ALA A 252 2.05 10.86 -17.30
C ALA A 252 1.40 11.45 -16.04
N VAL A 253 0.09 11.67 -16.07
CA VAL A 253 -0.72 12.01 -14.88
C VAL A 253 -1.83 10.96 -14.70
N GLY A 254 -1.41 9.72 -14.40
CA GLY A 254 -2.30 8.70 -13.85
C GLY A 254 -2.76 9.02 -12.42
N GLU A 255 -2.06 9.95 -11.77
CA GLU A 255 -2.36 10.60 -10.49
C GLU A 255 -3.71 11.34 -10.48
N ASP A 256 -4.34 11.39 -9.30
CA ASP A 256 -5.51 12.23 -8.97
C ASP A 256 -6.68 12.11 -9.99
N ASN A 257 -6.88 10.95 -10.62
CA ASN A 257 -7.92 10.75 -11.63
C ASN A 257 -9.29 10.44 -11.00
N ILE A 258 -10.34 11.09 -11.49
CA ILE A 258 -11.72 10.86 -11.03
C ILE A 258 -12.40 9.82 -11.94
N TRP A 259 -12.80 8.69 -11.36
CA TRP A 259 -13.76 7.76 -11.98
C TRP A 259 -15.16 8.07 -11.45
N ALA A 260 -16.00 8.66 -12.30
CA ALA A 260 -17.33 9.14 -11.90
C ALA A 260 -18.29 8.00 -11.55
N TRP A 261 -19.23 8.25 -10.63
CA TRP A 261 -20.14 7.22 -10.11
C TRP A 261 -20.97 6.45 -11.16
N GLY A 262 -21.26 7.06 -12.32
CA GLY A 262 -21.94 6.37 -13.42
C GLY A 262 -21.12 5.24 -14.06
N ASP A 263 -19.80 5.40 -14.14
CA ASP A 263 -18.89 4.36 -14.63
C ASP A 263 -18.58 3.36 -13.50
N VAL A 264 -18.34 3.83 -12.27
CA VAL A 264 -17.99 2.96 -11.12
C VAL A 264 -19.13 2.01 -10.74
N SER A 265 -20.37 2.50 -10.64
CA SER A 265 -21.52 1.66 -10.24
C SER A 265 -21.91 0.60 -11.28
N THR A 266 -21.42 0.74 -12.52
CA THR A 266 -21.68 -0.19 -13.64
C THR A 266 -20.45 -1.03 -14.03
N HIS A 267 -19.32 -0.87 -13.33
CA HIS A 267 -18.12 -1.69 -13.51
C HIS A 267 -17.96 -2.71 -12.39
N CYS A 268 -17.88 -3.99 -12.73
CA CYS A 268 -17.54 -5.03 -11.77
C CYS A 268 -16.07 -4.94 -11.34
N MET A 269 -15.82 -4.67 -10.06
CA MET A 269 -14.49 -4.78 -9.47
C MET A 269 -14.20 -6.27 -9.20
N ARG A 270 -13.08 -6.79 -9.71
CA ARG A 270 -12.66 -8.17 -9.41
C ARG A 270 -12.43 -8.34 -7.91
N TRP A 271 -11.70 -7.40 -7.32
CA TRP A 271 -11.49 -7.30 -5.88
C TRP A 271 -11.16 -5.87 -5.45
N ILE A 272 -11.43 -5.58 -4.18
CA ILE A 272 -11.03 -4.36 -3.46
C ILE A 272 -10.27 -4.78 -2.21
N ALA A 273 -9.02 -4.35 -2.09
CA ALA A 273 -8.10 -4.71 -1.03
C ALA A 273 -7.71 -3.50 -0.17
N GLU A 274 -7.78 -3.70 1.14
CA GLU A 274 -7.30 -2.80 2.19
C GLU A 274 -5.90 -3.22 2.62
N LEU A 275 -4.98 -2.26 2.73
CA LEU A 275 -3.64 -2.46 3.25
C LEU A 275 -3.43 -1.57 4.48
N SER A 276 -3.09 -2.17 5.61
CA SER A 276 -2.86 -1.47 6.88
C SER A 276 -1.47 -1.77 7.44
N ARG A 277 -0.97 -0.88 8.31
CA ARG A 277 0.29 -1.12 9.05
C ARG A 277 0.11 -0.72 10.51
N PRO A 278 0.28 -1.63 11.49
CA PRO A 278 0.29 -1.26 12.90
C PRO A 278 1.38 -0.23 13.18
N LEU A 279 1.02 0.86 13.86
CA LEU A 279 1.96 1.91 14.24
C LEU A 279 2.78 1.45 15.46
N GLY A 280 4.09 1.68 15.43
CA GLY A 280 5.02 1.29 16.49
C GLY A 280 5.73 -0.06 16.28
N LEU A 281 5.39 -0.84 15.24
CA LEU A 281 6.19 -2.01 14.85
C LEU A 281 7.49 -1.59 14.15
N PRO A 282 8.58 -2.39 14.27
CA PRO A 282 9.81 -2.15 13.52
C PRO A 282 9.58 -2.14 12.01
N VAL A 283 10.17 -1.15 11.34
CA VAL A 283 10.14 -1.03 9.88
C VAL A 283 11.23 -1.93 9.29
N GLY A 284 10.87 -3.15 8.91
CA GLY A 284 11.80 -4.13 8.35
C GLY A 284 11.13 -5.47 8.05
N PRO A 285 11.79 -6.34 7.25
CA PRO A 285 11.20 -7.60 6.79
C PRO A 285 10.88 -8.54 7.96
N GLN A 286 9.62 -8.97 8.05
CA GLN A 286 9.15 -9.86 9.11
C GLN A 286 9.27 -11.34 8.71
N PRO A 287 9.31 -12.28 9.67
CA PRO A 287 8.96 -13.69 9.43
C PRO A 287 7.51 -13.76 8.93
N VAL A 288 7.28 -14.40 7.79
CA VAL A 288 5.97 -14.48 7.13
C VAL A 288 5.35 -15.84 7.40
N PRO A 289 4.22 -15.94 8.12
CA PRO A 289 3.36 -17.12 8.06
C PRO A 289 2.82 -17.28 6.64
N ALA A 290 2.60 -18.50 6.16
CA ALA A 290 1.96 -18.70 4.86
C ALA A 290 0.55 -18.08 4.87
N VAL A 291 0.33 -17.04 4.04
CA VAL A 291 -0.97 -16.40 3.84
C VAL A 291 -1.48 -16.80 2.46
N ASN A 292 -2.71 -17.32 2.40
CA ASN A 292 -3.34 -17.70 1.14
C ASN A 292 -4.51 -16.74 0.81
N PHE A 293 -4.25 -15.84 -0.13
CA PHE A 293 -5.22 -14.94 -0.73
C PHE A 293 -5.72 -15.59 -2.04
N SER A 294 -7.02 -15.87 -2.17
CA SER A 294 -7.55 -16.24 -3.48
C SER A 294 -7.73 -15.00 -4.36
N ASP A 295 -7.54 -15.15 -5.67
CA ASP A 295 -7.77 -14.07 -6.65
C ASP A 295 -9.25 -13.70 -6.82
N ASP A 296 -10.14 -14.45 -6.17
CA ASP A 296 -11.58 -14.22 -6.12
C ASP A 296 -11.98 -13.49 -4.83
N GLY A 297 -10.99 -12.94 -4.10
CA GLY A 297 -11.16 -12.08 -2.92
C GLY A 297 -11.49 -12.79 -1.61
N ILE A 298 -11.63 -14.12 -1.62
CA ILE A 298 -11.78 -14.92 -0.40
C ILE A 298 -10.38 -15.11 0.21
N VAL A 299 -10.16 -14.55 1.39
CA VAL A 299 -9.02 -14.96 2.24
C VAL A 299 -9.36 -16.33 2.82
N VAL A 300 -8.57 -17.36 2.50
CA VAL A 300 -8.78 -18.72 3.03
C VAL A 300 -7.86 -18.92 4.24
N PRO A 301 -8.38 -19.00 5.48
CA PRO A 301 -7.53 -19.13 6.66
C PRO A 301 -6.90 -20.52 6.71
N GLY A 302 -5.58 -20.58 6.48
CA GLY A 302 -4.71 -21.70 6.86
C GLY A 302 -5.10 -23.08 6.30
N GLN A 303 -4.79 -23.33 5.03
CA GLN A 303 -4.43 -24.69 4.62
C GLN A 303 -2.92 -24.89 4.83
N THR A 304 -2.59 -25.51 5.97
CA THR A 304 -1.37 -26.31 6.11
C THR A 304 -1.72 -27.74 5.76
N ASP A 305 -0.90 -28.39 4.94
CA ASP A 305 -0.87 -29.86 4.80
C ASP A 305 -0.36 -30.53 6.10
#